data_AF-A0A3M2SVQ1-F1
#
_entry.id   AF-A0A3M2SVQ1-F1
#
_cell.length_a   1.000
_cell.length_b   1.000
_cell.length_c   1.000
_cell.angle_alpha   90.00
_cell.angle_beta   90.00
_cell.angle_gamma   90.00
#
_symmetry.space_group_name_H-M   'P 1'
#
loop_
_entity.id
_entity.type
_entity.pdbx_description
1 polymer ?
#
loop_
_entity_poly.entity_id
_entity_poly.type
_entity_poly.pdbx_seq_one_letter_code
_entity_poly.pdbx_strand_id
1 'polypeptide(L)'
;MDDPVAPGKLRIINRDVDKFSDGLVNIRTVINVFSYLNFPHVHNQWTTIANDIRAELKRANDTWVANGKSSTHIAEYWDKWIRSHLNLIAANGLAFTAASIQEMRNNWRNYGTSVLVAEVLLSLNILERQLSLITVNMADLR
;
A
#
# COMPACT_ATOMS: atom_id res chain seq x y z
N MET A 1 -3.75 13.17 -12.15
CA MET A 1 -3.55 12.79 -10.75
C MET A 1 -2.13 12.28 -10.68
N ASP A 2 -1.20 13.13 -10.23
CA ASP A 2 0.21 12.77 -10.14
C ASP A 2 0.40 11.78 -8.99
N ASP A 3 0.83 10.58 -9.35
CA ASP A 3 1.17 9.50 -8.43
C ASP A 3 2.30 9.96 -7.49
N PRO A 4 2.16 9.82 -6.16
CA PRO A 4 3.19 10.21 -5.20
C PRO A 4 4.26 9.11 -5.14
N VAL A 5 4.84 8.77 -6.29
CA VAL A 5 6.24 8.97 -6.70
C VAL A 5 6.28 8.41 -8.13
N ALA A 6 6.36 9.27 -9.14
CA ALA A 6 6.43 8.83 -10.53
C ALA A 6 7.47 7.71 -10.68
N PRO A 7 7.14 6.55 -11.31
CA PRO A 7 8.07 5.42 -11.45
C PRO A 7 9.45 5.82 -11.98
N GLY A 8 9.51 6.87 -12.80
CA GLY A 8 10.75 7.46 -13.30
C GLY A 8 11.67 8.04 -12.22
N LYS A 9 11.14 8.71 -11.19
CA LYS A 9 11.94 9.28 -10.08
C LYS A 9 12.53 8.18 -9.20
N LEU A 10 11.76 7.12 -8.94
CA LEU A 10 12.23 5.97 -8.17
C LEU A 10 13.30 5.18 -8.89
N ARG A 11 13.13 4.98 -10.20
CA ARG A 11 14.14 4.31 -11.02
C ARG A 11 15.47 5.08 -11.02
N ILE A 12 15.42 6.41 -10.92
CA ILE A 12 16.62 7.25 -10.77
C ILE A 12 17.26 7.01 -9.39
N ILE A 13 16.47 7.06 -8.31
CA ILE A 13 16.96 6.85 -6.93
C ILE A 13 17.53 5.43 -6.73
N ASN A 14 16.86 4.39 -7.23
CA ASN A 14 17.28 3.00 -7.08
C ASN A 14 18.58 2.67 -7.85
N ARG A 15 18.90 3.45 -8.89
CA ARG A 15 20.09 3.28 -9.72
C ARG A 15 21.25 4.18 -9.31
N ASP A 16 20.98 5.20 -8.50
CA ASP A 16 21.97 6.14 -7.98
C ASP A 16 22.64 5.55 -6.73
N VAL A 17 23.91 5.19 -6.87
CA VAL A 17 24.71 4.59 -5.78
C VAL A 17 25.01 5.57 -4.66
N ASP A 18 24.88 6.88 -4.89
CA ASP A 18 25.07 7.89 -3.85
C ASP A 18 23.76 8.17 -3.08
N LYS A 19 22.62 7.62 -3.56
CA LYS A 19 21.27 7.80 -2.97
C LYS A 19 20.60 6.50 -2.56
N PHE A 20 21.37 5.43 -2.42
CA PHE A 20 20.81 4.12 -2.05
C PHE A 20 20.10 4.14 -0.69
N SER A 21 20.55 4.98 0.25
CA SER A 21 19.87 5.17 1.54
C SER A 21 18.43 5.61 1.34
N ASP A 22 18.19 6.51 0.39
CA ASP A 22 16.85 7.02 0.07
C ASP A 22 16.00 5.91 -0.55
N GLY A 23 16.59 5.08 -1.43
CA GLY A 23 15.93 3.90 -1.99
C GLY A 23 15.49 2.91 -0.91
N LEU A 24 16.38 2.58 0.03
CA LEU A 24 16.07 1.71 1.17
C LEU A 24 14.99 2.31 2.08
N VAL A 25 15.06 3.62 2.35
CA VAL A 25 14.07 4.34 3.15
C VAL A 25 12.70 4.33 2.46
N ASN A 26 12.63 4.53 1.15
CA ASN A 26 11.37 4.49 0.40
C ASN A 26 10.73 3.10 0.45
N ILE A 27 11.51 2.04 0.22
CA ILE A 27 11.05 0.65 0.36
C ILE A 27 10.49 0.41 1.76
N ARG A 28 11.25 0.78 2.80
CA ARG A 28 10.83 0.62 4.20
C ARG A 28 9.57 1.42 4.51
N THR A 29 9.45 2.62 3.97
CA THR A 29 8.30 3.49 4.18
C THR A 29 7.02 2.84 3.67
N VAL A 30 7.05 2.23 2.47
CA VAL A 30 5.89 1.52 1.94
C VAL A 30 5.49 0.36 2.86
N ILE A 31 6.42 -0.49 3.28
CA ILE A 31 6.16 -1.59 4.22
C ILE A 31 5.55 -1.07 5.53
N ASN A 32 6.09 0.04 6.06
CA ASN A 32 5.61 0.66 7.30
C ASN A 32 4.19 1.21 7.17
N VAL A 33 3.81 1.77 6.01
CA VAL A 33 2.43 2.25 5.78
C VAL A 33 1.43 1.10 5.91
N PHE A 34 1.69 -0.04 5.27
CA PHE A 34 0.78 -1.19 5.38
C PHE A 34 0.78 -1.81 6.78
N SER A 35 1.94 -1.86 7.42
CA SER A 35 2.05 -2.30 8.83
C SER A 35 1.26 -1.37 9.76
N TYR A 36 1.30 -0.05 9.52
CA TYR A 36 0.56 0.95 10.27
C TYR A 36 -0.94 0.86 10.06
N LEU A 37 -1.41 0.63 8.83
CA LEU A 37 -2.84 0.42 8.54
C LEU A 37 -3.42 -0.79 9.29
N ASN A 38 -2.59 -1.80 9.57
CA ASN A 38 -2.97 -2.99 10.33
C ASN A 38 -2.71 -2.87 11.83
N PHE A 39 -2.12 -1.76 12.31
CA PHE A 39 -1.89 -1.56 13.74
C PHE A 39 -3.24 -1.41 14.46
N PRO A 40 -3.51 -2.12 15.58
CA PRO A 40 -4.86 -2.27 16.12
C PRO A 40 -5.64 -0.96 16.30
N HIS A 41 -4.98 0.09 16.81
CA HIS A 41 -5.63 1.38 17.00
C HIS A 41 -6.05 2.03 15.68
N VAL A 42 -5.16 2.04 14.69
CA VAL A 42 -5.38 2.63 13.37
C VAL A 42 -6.40 1.80 12.60
N HIS A 43 -6.24 0.48 12.63
CA HIS A 43 -7.14 -0.49 12.03
C HIS A 43 -8.58 -0.29 12.48
N ASN A 44 -8.78 -0.22 13.79
CA ASN A 44 -10.10 0.00 14.38
C ASN A 44 -10.69 1.36 13.96
N GLN A 45 -9.88 2.41 13.90
CA GLN A 45 -10.34 3.74 13.49
C GLN A 45 -10.80 3.77 12.03
N TRP A 46 -9.96 3.32 11.10
CA TRP A 46 -10.32 3.44 9.68
C TRP A 46 -11.46 2.49 9.29
N THR A 47 -11.53 1.29 9.89
CA THR A 47 -12.66 0.37 9.67
C THR A 47 -13.96 0.92 10.25
N THR A 48 -13.93 1.55 11.42
CA THR A 48 -15.10 2.24 12.00
C THR A 48 -15.61 3.33 11.06
N ILE A 49 -14.71 4.21 10.59
CA ILE A 49 -15.08 5.28 9.65
C ILE A 49 -15.68 4.71 8.36
N ALA A 50 -15.07 3.66 7.80
CA ALA A 50 -15.57 3.03 6.58
C ALA A 50 -16.98 2.41 6.77
N ASN A 51 -17.23 1.82 7.94
CA ASN A 51 -18.53 1.26 8.30
C ASN A 51 -19.58 2.35 8.57
N ASP A 52 -19.18 3.49 9.14
CA ASP A 52 -20.07 4.63 9.36
C ASP A 52 -20.51 5.26 8.04
N ILE A 53 -19.58 5.42 7.08
CA ILE A 53 -19.89 5.87 5.72
C ILE A 53 -20.92 4.92 5.08
N ARG A 54 -20.68 3.61 5.15
CA ARG A 54 -21.62 2.60 4.66
C ARG A 54 -23.01 2.77 5.28
N ALA A 55 -23.08 2.98 6.60
CA ALA A 55 -24.33 3.15 7.32
C ALA A 55 -25.10 4.40 6.86
N GLU A 56 -24.42 5.52 6.63
CA GLU A 56 -25.03 6.73 6.06
C GLU A 56 -25.52 6.52 4.62
N LEU A 57 -24.72 5.86 3.79
CA LEU A 57 -25.11 5.51 2.41
C LEU A 57 -26.36 4.64 2.40
N LYS A 58 -26.46 3.68 3.32
CA LYS A 58 -27.66 2.86 3.49
C LYS A 58 -28.87 3.70 3.91
N ARG A 59 -28.74 4.55 4.94
CA ARG A 59 -29.83 5.44 5.41
C ARG A 59 -30.37 6.34 4.29
N ALA A 60 -29.47 6.92 3.50
CA ALA A 60 -29.84 7.74 2.35
C ALA A 60 -30.61 6.93 1.31
N ASN A 61 -30.15 5.73 0.97
CA ASN A 61 -30.85 4.84 0.05
C ASN A 61 -32.22 4.40 0.56
N ASP A 62 -32.34 4.05 1.84
CA ASP A 62 -33.61 3.63 2.44
C ASP A 62 -34.64 4.78 2.37
N THR A 63 -34.22 6.02 2.66
CA THR A 63 -35.07 7.21 2.57
C THR A 63 -35.45 7.51 1.11
N TRP A 64 -34.51 7.35 0.17
CA TRP A 64 -34.77 7.49 -1.25
C TRP A 64 -35.83 6.51 -1.75
N VAL A 65 -35.74 5.24 -1.33
CA VAL A 65 -36.71 4.20 -1.66
C VAL A 65 -38.06 4.45 -1.01
N ALA A 66 -38.09 4.90 0.25
CA ALA A 66 -39.32 5.26 0.95
C ALA A 66 -40.11 6.39 0.24
N ASN A 67 -39.41 7.25 -0.52
CA ASN A 67 -40.02 8.29 -1.36
C ASN A 67 -40.47 7.78 -2.75
N GLY A 68 -40.62 6.46 -2.93
CA GLY A 68 -41.15 5.84 -4.14
C GLY A 68 -40.14 5.71 -5.28
N LYS A 69 -38.84 5.78 -4.99
CA LYS A 69 -37.77 5.61 -5.98
C LYS A 69 -37.18 4.19 -5.95
N SER A 70 -36.56 3.77 -7.04
CA SER A 70 -35.81 2.51 -7.07
C SER A 70 -34.53 2.57 -6.24
N SER A 71 -34.13 1.44 -5.66
CA SER A 71 -32.87 1.31 -4.91
C SER A 71 -31.67 1.65 -5.79
N THR A 72 -30.72 2.38 -5.21
CA THR A 72 -29.44 2.72 -5.84
C THR A 72 -28.37 1.66 -5.57
N HIS A 73 -28.59 0.78 -4.58
CA HIS A 73 -27.60 -0.19 -4.10
C HIS A 73 -26.26 0.45 -3.67
N ILE A 74 -26.27 1.75 -3.31
CA ILE A 74 -25.04 2.52 -3.07
C ILE A 74 -24.18 1.96 -1.92
N ALA A 75 -24.80 1.39 -0.88
CA ALA A 75 -24.06 0.72 0.20
C ALA A 75 -23.33 -0.54 -0.31
N GLU A 76 -23.95 -1.33 -1.18
CA GLU A 76 -23.30 -2.52 -1.78
C GLU A 76 -22.17 -2.12 -2.73
N TYR A 77 -22.34 -1.02 -3.47
CA TYR A 77 -21.27 -0.46 -4.30
C TYR A 77 -20.09 0.02 -3.45
N TRP A 78 -20.35 0.65 -2.30
CA TRP A 78 -19.33 1.03 -1.34
C TRP A 78 -18.55 -0.19 -0.85
N ASP A 79 -19.23 -1.26 -0.42
CA ASP A 79 -18.60 -2.49 0.08
C ASP A 79 -17.66 -3.11 -0.98
N LYS A 80 -18.11 -3.15 -2.24
CA LYS A 80 -17.29 -3.63 -3.36
C LYS A 80 -16.11 -2.71 -3.65
N TRP A 81 -16.36 -1.40 -3.67
CA TRP A 81 -15.35 -0.40 -4.00
C TRP A 81 -14.23 -0.38 -2.96
N ILE A 82 -14.55 -0.29 -1.67
CA ILE A 82 -13.52 -0.15 -0.62
C ILE A 82 -12.61 -1.38 -0.58
N ARG A 83 -13.17 -2.60 -0.68
CA ARG A 83 -12.40 -3.84 -0.71
C ARG A 83 -11.52 -3.92 -1.95
N SER A 84 -12.06 -3.57 -3.11
CA SER A 84 -11.30 -3.57 -4.37
C SER A 84 -10.17 -2.54 -4.34
N HIS A 85 -10.44 -1.36 -3.79
CA HIS A 85 -9.49 -0.26 -3.68
C HIS A 85 -8.32 -0.61 -2.76
N LEU A 86 -8.60 -1.16 -1.57
CA LEU A 86 -7.56 -1.58 -0.62
C LEU A 86 -6.70 -2.73 -1.17
N ASN A 87 -7.33 -3.70 -1.85
CA ASN A 87 -6.60 -4.76 -2.54
C ASN A 87 -5.70 -4.21 -3.64
N LEU A 88 -6.19 -3.26 -4.45
CA LEU A 88 -5.42 -2.64 -5.51
C LEU A 88 -4.21 -1.87 -4.95
N ILE A 89 -4.40 -1.09 -3.88
CA ILE A 89 -3.30 -0.36 -3.23
C ILE A 89 -2.26 -1.34 -2.68
N ALA A 90 -2.66 -2.42 -2.01
CA ALA A 90 -1.75 -3.44 -1.51
C ALA A 90 -0.98 -4.13 -2.66
N ALA A 91 -1.67 -4.51 -3.73
CA ALA A 91 -1.03 -5.11 -4.91
C ALA A 91 -0.01 -4.16 -5.56
N ASN A 92 -0.37 -2.88 -5.70
CA ASN A 92 0.53 -1.86 -6.24
C ASN A 92 1.75 -1.63 -5.33
N GLY A 93 1.54 -1.57 -4.01
CA GLY A 93 2.61 -1.46 -3.03
C GLY A 93 3.58 -2.64 -3.10
N LEU A 94 3.05 -3.87 -3.18
CA LEU A 94 3.85 -5.09 -3.30
C LEU A 94 4.67 -5.09 -4.58
N ALA A 95 4.04 -4.80 -5.72
CA ALA A 95 4.70 -4.75 -7.02
C ALA A 95 5.80 -3.67 -7.03
N PHE A 96 5.51 -2.49 -6.49
CA PHE A 96 6.46 -1.39 -6.36
C PHE A 96 7.69 -1.79 -5.51
N THR A 97 7.45 -2.36 -4.32
CA THR A 97 8.53 -2.72 -3.41
C THR A 97 9.38 -3.86 -3.96
N ALA A 98 8.76 -4.90 -4.51
CA ALA A 98 9.48 -6.02 -5.12
C ALA A 98 10.35 -5.56 -6.30
N ALA A 99 9.80 -4.71 -7.19
CA ALA A 99 10.55 -4.15 -8.31
C ALA A 99 11.73 -3.30 -7.83
N SER A 100 11.52 -2.43 -6.82
CA SER A 100 12.58 -1.58 -6.27
C SER A 100 13.71 -2.40 -5.65
N ILE A 101 13.39 -3.45 -4.90
CA ILE A 101 14.37 -4.38 -4.33
C ILE A 101 15.19 -5.04 -5.44
N GLN A 102 14.52 -5.55 -6.48
CA GLN A 102 15.19 -6.20 -7.60
C GLN A 102 16.09 -5.25 -8.38
N GLU A 103 15.62 -4.03 -8.66
CA GLU A 103 16.39 -2.99 -9.35
C GLU A 103 17.65 -2.61 -8.56
N MET A 104 17.50 -2.30 -7.28
CA MET A 104 18.64 -1.96 -6.42
C MET A 104 19.62 -3.13 -6.33
N ARG A 105 19.14 -4.37 -6.11
CA ARG A 105 19.98 -5.56 -6.03
C ARG A 105 20.80 -5.78 -7.32
N ASN A 106 20.17 -5.61 -8.47
CA ASN A 106 20.84 -5.76 -9.77
C ASN A 106 21.88 -4.67 -9.99
N ASN A 107 21.61 -3.43 -9.58
CA ASN A 107 22.56 -2.34 -9.67
C ASN A 107 23.78 -2.60 -8.78
N TRP A 108 23.56 -2.92 -7.50
CA TRP A 108 24.59 -3.05 -6.48
C TRP A 108 25.52 -4.26 -6.68
N ARG A 109 25.03 -5.35 -7.28
CA ARG A 109 25.87 -6.51 -7.64
C ARG A 109 27.01 -6.18 -8.60
N ASN A 110 26.89 -5.11 -9.38
CA ASN A 110 27.90 -4.70 -10.36
C ASN A 110 29.07 -3.91 -9.73
N TYR A 111 28.98 -3.52 -8.45
CA TYR A 111 29.97 -2.68 -7.77
C TYR A 111 31.00 -3.45 -6.93
N GLY A 112 31.07 -4.78 -7.07
CA GLY A 112 32.10 -5.63 -6.44
C GLY A 112 31.77 -6.06 -5.01
N THR A 113 32.79 -6.23 -4.15
CA THR A 113 32.68 -6.89 -2.83
C THR A 113 33.05 -5.99 -1.65
N SER A 114 32.72 -4.69 -1.71
CA SER A 114 32.96 -3.80 -0.56
C SER A 114 32.00 -4.11 0.60
N VAL A 115 32.40 -3.72 1.83
CA VAL A 115 31.55 -3.84 3.03
C VAL A 115 30.20 -3.15 2.81
N LEU A 116 30.21 -1.97 2.19
CA LEU A 116 29.00 -1.22 1.86
C LEU A 116 28.07 -2.02 0.93
N VAL A 117 28.59 -2.68 -0.10
CA VAL A 117 27.78 -3.53 -0.99
C VAL A 117 27.13 -4.67 -0.19
N ALA A 118 27.88 -5.31 0.72
CA ALA A 118 27.34 -6.37 1.57
C ALA A 118 26.21 -5.87 2.49
N GLU A 119 26.36 -4.70 3.10
CA GLU A 119 25.35 -4.08 3.96
C GLU A 119 24.06 -3.73 3.21
N VAL A 120 24.18 -3.17 2.00
CA VAL A 120 23.02 -2.85 1.16
C VAL A 120 22.29 -4.13 0.74
N LEU A 121 23.02 -5.14 0.27
CA LEU A 121 22.41 -6.42 -0.12
C LEU A 121 21.75 -7.14 1.06
N LEU A 122 22.35 -7.07 2.26
CA LEU A 122 21.73 -7.59 3.48
C LEU A 122 20.44 -6.85 3.82
N SER A 123 20.44 -5.52 3.73
CA SER A 123 19.25 -4.69 3.96
C SER A 123 18.12 -5.03 3.00
N LEU A 124 18.43 -5.22 1.71
CA LEU A 124 17.46 -5.65 0.70
C LEU A 124 16.87 -7.03 1.02
N ASN A 125 17.68 -7.99 1.48
CA ASN A 125 17.19 -9.31 1.89
C ASN A 125 16.26 -9.25 3.11
N ILE A 126 16.54 -8.36 4.06
CA ILE A 126 15.65 -8.13 5.22
C ILE A 126 14.31 -7.56 4.75
N LEU A 127 14.34 -6.54 3.89
CA LEU A 127 13.13 -5.89 3.35
C LEU A 127 12.30 -6.85 2.48
N GLU A 128 12.94 -7.71 1.70
CA GLU A 128 12.25 -8.72 0.87
C GLU A 128 11.47 -9.72 1.72
N ARG A 129 12.00 -10.12 2.88
CA ARG A 129 11.28 -10.99 3.82
C ARG A 129 10.05 -10.34 4.45
N GLN A 130 9.96 -9.01 4.39
CA GLN A 130 8.85 -8.22 4.92
C GLN A 130 7.76 -7.93 3.88
N LEU A 131 7.91 -8.38 2.62
CA LEU A 131 6.90 -8.15 1.58
C LEU A 131 5.51 -8.70 1.96
N SER A 132 5.44 -9.75 2.78
CA SER A 132 4.18 -10.29 3.29
C SER A 132 3.40 -9.34 4.21
N LEU A 133 4.06 -8.30 4.74
CA LEU A 133 3.41 -7.25 5.53
C LEU A 133 2.67 -6.24 4.65
N ILE A 134 2.89 -6.26 3.33
CA ILE A 134 2.19 -5.41 2.37
C ILE A 134 0.81 -6.01 2.08
N THR A 135 -0.09 -5.81 3.04
CA THR A 135 -1.49 -6.25 2.98
C THR A 135 -2.33 -5.30 3.81
N VAL A 136 -3.65 -5.30 3.58
CA VAL A 136 -4.61 -4.57 4.42
C VAL A 136 -5.59 -5.58 4.99
N ASN A 137 -5.68 -5.66 6.31
CA ASN A 137 -6.69 -6.47 6.98
C ASN A 137 -8.08 -5.87 6.72
N MET A 138 -8.98 -6.65 6.13
CA MET A 138 -10.34 -6.22 5.79
C MET A 138 -11.43 -7.01 6.53
N ALA A 139 -11.06 -7.75 7.58
CA ALA A 139 -11.97 -8.61 8.32
C ALA A 139 -13.11 -7.82 9.00
N ASP A 140 -12.82 -6.61 9.47
CA ASP A 140 -13.77 -5.77 10.22
C ASP A 140 -14.58 -4.81 9.33
N LEU A 141 -14.42 -4.88 8.01
CA LEU A 141 -15.30 -4.20 7.06
C LEU A 141 -16.63 -4.95 6.95
N ARG A 142 -17.74 -4.23 7.14
CA ARG A 142 -19.11 -4.74 7.16
C ARG A 142 -19.89 -4.38 5.90
#